data_AF-A0A7J6XB74-F1
#
_entry.id   AF-A0A7J6XB74-F1
#
_cell.length_a   1.000
_cell.length_b   1.000
_cell.length_c   1.000
_cell.angle_alpha   90.00
_cell.angle_beta   90.00
_cell.angle_gamma   90.00
#
_symmetry.space_group_name_H-M   'P 1'
#
loop_
_entity.id
_entity.type
_entity.pdbx_description
1 polymer ?
#
loop_
_entity_poly.entity_id
_entity_poly.type
_entity_poly.pdbx_seq_one_letter_code
_entity_poly.pdbx_strand_id
1 'polypeptide(L)'
;MEYFKLYKFVPVYLRYYVIFQITILVAAAGEQKFPRITNIADLKEALQKLGSISSSKTMAVEVLWTPQEDDDTLSEQELLEKYPLLKPLHDG
;
A
#
# COMPACT_ATOMS: atom_id res chain seq x y z
N MET A 1 25.88 -1.98 35.51
CA MET A 1 27.01 -2.75 34.94
C MET A 1 26.78 -4.19 35.37
N GLU A 2 26.74 -5.23 34.56
CA GLU A 2 27.02 -5.42 33.13
C GLU A 2 26.45 -6.81 32.81
N TYR A 3 25.33 -6.89 32.08
CA TYR A 3 24.81 -8.14 31.53
C TYR A 3 24.52 -7.92 30.04
N PHE A 4 25.56 -7.52 29.31
CA PHE A 4 25.63 -7.69 27.86
C PHE A 4 26.36 -8.99 27.55
N LYS A 5 25.85 -9.71 26.53
CA LYS A 5 26.37 -10.89 25.85
C LYS A 5 25.80 -12.23 26.29
N LEU A 6 24.69 -12.60 25.64
CA LEU A 6 24.65 -13.87 24.90
C LEU A 6 23.88 -13.62 23.60
N TYR A 7 24.66 -13.35 22.55
CA TYR A 7 24.20 -13.44 21.17
C TYR A 7 23.63 -14.83 20.94
N LYS A 8 22.31 -14.94 20.76
CA LYS A 8 21.74 -16.04 20.02
C LYS A 8 21.69 -15.59 18.56
N PHE A 9 22.57 -16.20 17.78
CA PHE A 9 22.65 -16.16 16.34
C PHE A 9 21.24 -16.34 15.75
N VAL A 10 20.60 -15.26 15.31
CA VAL A 10 19.39 -15.36 14.47
C VAL A 10 19.91 -15.61 13.05
N PRO A 11 19.68 -16.80 12.48
CA PRO A 11 20.16 -17.10 11.14
C PRO A 11 19.53 -16.10 10.16
N VAL A 12 20.38 -15.48 9.34
CA VAL A 12 20.00 -14.67 8.19
C VAL A 12 19.41 -15.60 7.13
N TYR A 13 18.16 -16.02 7.28
CA TYR A 13 17.37 -16.71 6.25
C TYR A 13 15.89 -16.53 6.52
N LEU A 14 15.32 -15.40 6.12
CA LEU A 14 13.94 -15.25 5.63
C LEU A 14 13.77 -13.77 5.29
N ARG A 15 13.85 -13.46 3.99
CA ARG A 15 13.48 -12.15 3.46
C ARG A 15 11.96 -12.10 3.49
N TYR A 16 11.38 -11.84 4.65
CA TYR A 16 9.94 -11.62 4.79
C TYR A 16 9.59 -10.37 3.99
N TYR A 17 8.98 -10.55 2.83
CA TYR A 17 8.40 -9.44 2.08
C TYR A 17 7.11 -9.07 2.81
N VAL A 18 7.12 -7.96 3.54
CA VAL A 18 5.90 -7.39 4.10
C VAL A 18 5.15 -6.73 2.95
N ILE A 19 3.97 -7.23 2.64
CA ILE A 19 3.12 -6.64 1.60
C ILE A 19 2.17 -5.64 2.27
N PHE A 20 2.27 -4.39 1.84
CA PHE A 20 1.36 -3.34 2.30
C PHE A 20 0.23 -3.14 1.32
N GLN A 21 -1.00 -3.18 1.83
CA GLN A 21 -2.16 -2.69 1.12
C GLN A 21 -2.37 -1.22 1.50
N ILE A 22 -2.56 -0.34 0.52
CA ILE A 22 -2.92 1.07 0.76
C ILE A 22 -4.25 1.35 0.04
N THR A 23 -5.22 1.88 0.77
CA THR A 23 -6.50 2.36 0.25
C THR A 23 -6.61 3.86 0.50
N ILE A 24 -6.84 4.63 -0.56
CA ILE A 24 -7.02 6.08 -0.48
C ILE A 24 -8.46 6.41 -0.84
N LEU A 25 -9.20 6.97 0.10
CA LEU A 25 -10.57 7.45 -0.09
C LEU A 25 -10.54 8.97 -0.19
N VAL A 26 -11.10 9.52 -1.27
CA VAL A 26 -11.17 10.97 -1.49
C VAL A 26 -12.60 11.35 -1.83
N ALA A 27 -13.18 12.21 -1.00
CA ALA A 27 -14.43 12.90 -1.31
C ALA A 27 -14.08 14.25 -1.95
N ALA A 28 -14.40 14.41 -3.23
CA ALA A 28 -14.15 15.64 -3.98
C ALA A 28 -15.41 16.10 -4.71
N ALA A 29 -15.60 17.42 -4.78
CA ALA A 29 -16.71 18.05 -5.48
C ALA A 29 -16.50 18.01 -7.01
N GLY A 30 -17.57 17.69 -7.74
CA GLY A 30 -17.57 17.58 -9.19
C GLY A 30 -17.10 16.23 -9.71
N GLU A 31 -17.20 16.04 -11.03
CA GLU A 31 -16.80 14.77 -11.66
C GLU A 31 -15.27 14.64 -11.73
N GLN A 32 -14.74 13.56 -11.15
CA GLN A 32 -13.32 13.20 -11.23
C GLN A 32 -13.19 11.95 -12.10
N LYS A 33 -12.59 12.09 -13.29
CA LYS A 33 -12.34 10.95 -14.19
C LYS A 33 -10.97 10.37 -13.94
N PHE A 34 -10.86 9.10 -13.56
CA PHE A 34 -9.57 8.44 -13.39
C PHE A 34 -9.27 7.52 -14.58
N PRO A 35 -8.00 7.38 -14.99
CA PRO A 35 -7.62 6.39 -15.98
C PRO A 35 -7.85 4.99 -15.41
N ARG A 36 -8.10 4.02 -16.31
CA ARG A 36 -8.08 2.62 -15.93
C ARG A 36 -6.62 2.22 -15.70
N ILE A 37 -6.30 1.78 -14.49
CA ILE A 37 -4.93 1.40 -14.12
C ILE A 37 -4.64 -0.01 -14.64
N THR A 38 -3.66 -0.13 -15.54
CA THR A 38 -3.20 -1.41 -16.10
C THR A 38 -1.69 -1.63 -15.95
N ASN A 39 -0.93 -0.55 -15.81
CA ASN A 39 0.53 -0.54 -15.63
C ASN A 39 0.96 0.52 -14.58
N ILE A 40 2.26 0.60 -14.31
CA ILE A 40 2.82 1.55 -13.33
C ILE A 40 2.67 3.01 -13.77
N ALA A 41 2.76 3.31 -15.07
CA ALA A 41 2.59 4.66 -15.58
C ALA A 41 1.16 5.17 -15.37
N ASP A 42 0.14 4.33 -15.62
CA ASP A 42 -1.27 4.65 -15.36
C ASP A 42 -1.52 4.91 -13.87
N LEU A 43 -0.90 4.10 -13.00
CA LEU A 43 -0.99 4.29 -11.55
C LEU A 43 -0.41 5.65 -11.14
N LYS A 44 0.77 6.00 -11.67
CA LYS A 44 1.40 7.29 -11.40
C LYS A 44 0.52 8.45 -11.88
N GLU A 45 -0.07 8.35 -13.06
CA GLU A 45 -0.99 9.35 -13.59
C GLU A 45 -2.24 9.48 -12.69
N ALA A 46 -2.84 8.37 -12.28
CA ALA A 46 -4.00 8.37 -11.39
C ALA A 46 -3.69 9.05 -10.05
N LEU A 47 -2.53 8.76 -9.45
CA LEU A 47 -2.09 9.37 -8.18
C LEU A 47 -1.79 10.87 -8.35
N GLN A 48 -1.12 11.26 -9.44
CA GLN A 48 -0.89 12.68 -9.76
C GLN A 48 -2.20 13.43 -9.93
N LYS A 49 -3.18 12.82 -10.61
CA LYS A 49 -4.51 13.39 -10.79
C LYS A 49 -5.23 13.55 -9.46
N LEU A 50 -5.17 12.54 -8.59
CA LEU A 50 -5.73 12.60 -7.24
C LEU A 50 -5.13 13.78 -6.45
N GLY A 51 -3.80 13.93 -6.48
CA GLY A 51 -3.09 15.03 -5.82
C GLY A 51 -3.30 16.41 -6.47
N SER A 52 -3.79 16.46 -7.71
CA SER A 52 -4.10 17.71 -8.42
C SER A 52 -5.47 18.29 -8.09
N ILE A 53 -6.32 17.55 -7.36
CA ILE A 53 -7.62 18.05 -6.92
C ILE A 53 -7.38 19.21 -5.95
N SER A 54 -7.93 20.38 -6.27
CA SER A 54 -7.73 21.56 -5.43
C SER A 54 -8.30 21.33 -4.03
N SER A 55 -7.62 21.83 -3.00
CA SER A 55 -8.11 21.71 -1.61
C SER A 55 -9.50 22.32 -1.44
N SER A 56 -9.83 23.38 -2.19
CA SER A 56 -11.17 23.98 -2.23
C SER A 56 -12.28 23.06 -2.74
N LYS A 57 -11.93 22.01 -3.49
CA LYS A 57 -12.86 20.99 -3.99
C LYS A 57 -12.76 19.69 -3.21
N THR A 58 -11.77 19.54 -2.34
CA THR A 58 -11.57 18.34 -1.52
C THR A 58 -12.35 18.49 -0.24
N MET A 59 -13.34 17.61 -0.02
CA MET A 59 -14.20 17.63 1.16
C MET A 59 -13.60 16.77 2.28
N ALA A 60 -13.00 15.64 1.93
CA ALA A 60 -12.34 14.74 2.86
C ALA A 60 -11.32 13.85 2.14
N VAL A 61 -10.28 13.45 2.87
CA VAL A 61 -9.29 12.44 2.45
C VAL A 61 -9.06 11.50 3.61
N GLU A 62 -9.08 10.21 3.35
CA GLU A 62 -8.73 9.17 4.32
C GLU A 62 -7.76 8.18 3.67
N VAL A 63 -6.74 7.77 4.42
CA VAL A 63 -5.74 6.79 4.00
C VAL A 63 -5.78 5.64 4.99
N LEU A 64 -6.11 4.45 4.49
CA LEU A 64 -6.14 3.20 5.23
C LEU A 64 -5.03 2.32 4.71
N TRP A 65 -4.26 1.69 5.59
CA TRP A 65 -3.26 0.69 5.19
C TRP A 65 -3.40 -0.60 6.00
N THR A 66 -2.92 -1.71 5.45
CA THR A 66 -2.88 -3.01 6.14
C THR A 66 -1.52 -3.64 5.86
N PRO A 67 -0.84 -4.22 6.86
CA PRO A 67 -1.19 -4.28 8.29
C PRO A 67 -1.08 -2.93 9.03
N GLN A 68 -1.92 -2.70 10.05
CA GLN A 68 -1.86 -1.51 10.91
C GLN A 68 -0.95 -1.70 12.12
N GLU A 69 -0.82 -2.94 12.60
CA GLU A 69 -0.04 -3.30 13.79
C GLU A 69 1.31 -3.93 13.39
N ASP A 70 2.33 -3.74 14.22
CA ASP A 70 3.69 -4.24 13.95
C ASP A 70 3.79 -5.78 13.93
N ASP A 71 2.84 -6.48 14.57
CA ASP A 71 2.76 -7.94 14.61
C ASP A 71 1.80 -8.53 13.56
N ASP A 72 1.02 -7.69 12.89
CA ASP A 72 0.19 -8.08 11.76
C ASP A 72 1.07 -8.04 10.50
N THR A 73 1.20 -9.16 9.82
CA THR A 73 1.88 -9.23 8.52
C THR A 73 1.03 -10.07 7.58
N LEU A 74 0.77 -9.54 6.38
CA LEU A 74 0.10 -10.28 5.33
C LEU A 74 1.12 -11.09 4.54
N SER A 75 0.98 -12.42 4.55
CA SER A 75 1.68 -13.28 3.62
C SER A 75 1.11 -13.15 2.20
N GLU A 76 1.89 -13.57 1.19
CA GLU A 76 1.45 -13.57 -0.21
C GLU A 76 0.18 -14.41 -0.41
N GLN A 77 0.06 -15.54 0.28
CA GLN A 77 -1.12 -16.41 0.20
C GLN A 77 -2.36 -15.72 0.76
N GLU A 78 -2.28 -15.16 1.96
CA GLU A 78 -3.40 -14.44 2.60
C GLU A 78 -3.84 -13.23 1.77
N LEU A 79 -2.89 -12.55 1.12
CA LEU A 79 -3.17 -11.44 0.24
C LEU A 79 -3.94 -11.88 -1.02
N LEU A 80 -3.54 -12.98 -1.65
CA LEU A 80 -4.26 -13.52 -2.81
C LEU A 80 -5.66 -14.05 -2.42
N GLU A 81 -5.81 -14.62 -1.22
CA GLU A 81 -7.11 -15.07 -0.71
C GLU A 81 -8.05 -13.91 -0.39
N LYS A 82 -7.56 -12.88 0.32
CA LYS A 82 -8.37 -11.71 0.70
C LYS A 82 -8.66 -10.80 -0.49
N TYR A 83 -7.77 -10.75 -1.48
CA TYR A 83 -7.87 -9.84 -2.63
C TYR A 83 -7.65 -10.59 -3.96
N PRO A 84 -8.57 -11.50 -4.34
CA PRO A 84 -8.42 -12.33 -5.53
C PRO A 84 -8.42 -11.56 -6.86
N LEU A 85 -8.81 -10.27 -6.82
CA LEU A 85 -8.80 -9.36 -7.97
C LEU A 85 -7.51 -8.54 -8.08
N LEU A 86 -6.57 -8.67 -7.13
CA LEU A 86 -5.26 -8.04 -7.27
C LEU A 86 -4.58 -8.56 -8.53
N LYS A 87 -4.11 -7.61 -9.33
CA LYS A 87 -3.36 -7.90 -10.55
C LYS A 87 -1.97 -7.33 -10.39
N PRO A 88 -0.91 -8.11 -10.64
CA PRO A 88 0.41 -7.54 -10.73
C PRO A 88 0.41 -6.47 -11.83
N LEU A 89 0.96 -5.30 -11.50
CA LEU A 89 1.26 -4.29 -12.51
C LEU A 89 2.53 -4.75 -13.22
N HIS A 90 2.42 -5.00 -14.52
CA HIS A 90 3.57 -5.30 -15.35
C HIS A 90 4.18 -3.99 -15.86
N ASP A 91 5.51 -3.94 -15.93
CA ASP A 91 6.19 -2.95 -16.74
C ASP A 91 5.90 -3.30 -18.21
N GLY A 92 5.22 -2.40 -18.92
CA GLY A 92 4.94 -2.54 -20.35
C GLY A 92 6.20 -2.40 -21.20
#